data_AF-A0A4P9Z2F7-F1
#
_entry.id   AF-A0A4P9Z2F7-F1
#
_cell.length_a   1.000
_cell.length_b   1.000
_cell.length_c   1.000
_cell.angle_alpha   90.00
_cell.angle_beta   90.00
_cell.angle_gamma   90.00
#
_symmetry.space_group_name_H-M   'P 1'
#
loop_
_entity.id
_entity.type
_entity.pdbx_description
1 polymer ?
#
loop_
_entity_poly.entity_id
_entity_poly.type
_entity_poly.pdbx_seq_one_letter_code
_entity_poly.pdbx_strand_id
1 'polypeptide(L)'
;MQLDRLADYLCGQPAPDAYRQFCHEILRVTQLHPSVILLSLYYVYRLVFLNADIRGAVGSEMRVWTVALALANKYLDDHTYRASTWRQLTGLSTVELTQMEFEMLQALGWTLHITPESFKSWS
;
A
#
# COMPACT_ATOMS: atom_id res chain seq x y z
N MET A 1 15.17 14.14 -14.45
CA MET A 1 15.80 14.41 -13.13
C MET A 1 14.91 14.07 -11.92
N GLN A 2 13.73 13.46 -12.09
CA GLN A 2 12.91 12.98 -10.96
C GLN A 2 12.32 11.57 -11.16
N LEU A 3 12.46 10.99 -12.37
CA LEU A 3 12.09 9.60 -12.68
C LEU A 3 13.25 8.62 -12.52
N ASP A 4 14.50 9.09 -12.55
CA ASP A 4 15.70 8.24 -12.49
C ASP A 4 15.86 7.54 -11.13
N ARG A 5 15.43 8.18 -10.03
CA ARG A 5 15.50 7.59 -8.68
C ARG A 5 14.56 6.40 -8.46
N LEU A 6 13.45 6.32 -9.21
CA LEU A 6 12.55 5.16 -9.16
C LEU A 6 13.10 4.02 -10.04
N ALA A 7 13.74 4.35 -11.17
CA ALA A 7 14.39 3.36 -12.03
C ALA A 7 15.54 2.64 -11.31
N ASP A 8 16.33 3.35 -10.50
CA ASP A 8 17.42 2.76 -9.69
C ASP A 8 16.90 1.78 -8.62
N TYR A 9 15.68 1.97 -8.11
CA TYR A 9 15.05 1.04 -7.16
C TYR A 9 14.39 -0.18 -7.85
N LEU A 10 14.10 -0.07 -9.15
CA LEU A 10 13.40 -1.07 -9.96
C LEU A 10 14.35 -1.87 -10.87
N CYS A 11 15.66 -1.59 -10.84
CA CYS A 11 16.64 -2.21 -11.72
C CYS A 11 17.02 -3.64 -11.26
N GLY A 12 16.17 -4.61 -11.64
CA GLY A 12 16.66 -5.91 -12.12
C GLY A 12 16.66 -7.11 -11.17
N GLN A 13 16.29 -6.97 -9.88
CA GLN A 13 16.06 -8.14 -9.03
C GLN A 13 14.57 -8.49 -9.04
N PRO A 14 14.18 -9.73 -9.40
CA PRO A 14 12.79 -10.14 -9.25
C PRO A 14 12.38 -9.93 -7.79
N ALA A 15 11.20 -9.37 -7.56
CA ALA A 15 10.64 -9.29 -6.21
C ALA A 15 10.79 -10.68 -5.55
N PRO A 16 11.27 -10.75 -4.29
CA PRO A 16 11.48 -12.03 -3.62
C PRO A 16 10.25 -12.91 -3.80
N ASP A 17 10.42 -14.20 -4.11
CA ASP A 17 9.29 -15.09 -4.42
C ASP A 17 8.23 -15.08 -3.31
N ALA A 18 8.66 -14.89 -2.05
CA ALA A 18 7.80 -14.69 -0.89
C ALA A 18 6.87 -13.48 -1.04
N TYR A 19 7.33 -12.35 -1.57
CA TYR A 19 6.50 -11.16 -1.82
C TYR A 19 5.46 -11.41 -2.91
N ARG A 20 5.86 -12.06 -4.00
CA ARG A 20 4.92 -12.41 -5.09
C ARG A 20 3.84 -13.36 -4.60
N GLN A 21 4.21 -14.38 -3.84
CA GLN A 21 3.27 -15.33 -3.27
C GLN A 21 2.34 -14.66 -2.25
N PHE A 22 2.88 -13.76 -1.42
CA PHE A 22 2.09 -12.94 -0.50
C PHE A 22 1.04 -12.10 -1.24
N CYS A 23 1.44 -11.35 -2.27
CA CYS A 23 0.52 -10.53 -3.05
C CYS A 23 -0.55 -11.39 -3.72
N HIS A 24 -0.16 -12.52 -4.33
CA HIS A 24 -1.11 -13.43 -4.94
C HIS A 24 -2.14 -13.97 -3.94
N GLU A 25 -1.71 -14.37 -2.73
CA GLU A 25 -2.61 -14.86 -1.70
C GLU A 25 -3.58 -13.78 -1.21
N ILE A 26 -3.08 -12.57 -0.94
CA ILE A 26 -3.91 -11.45 -0.51
C ILE A 26 -4.97 -11.12 -1.56
N LEU A 27 -4.57 -10.99 -2.84
CA LEU A 27 -5.50 -10.66 -3.92
C LEU A 27 -6.51 -11.79 -4.15
N ARG A 28 -6.07 -13.05 -4.06
CA ARG A 28 -6.95 -14.22 -4.18
C ARG A 28 -7.98 -14.30 -3.06
N VAL A 29 -7.59 -14.02 -1.81
CA VAL A 29 -8.51 -14.18 -0.68
C VAL A 29 -9.43 -12.97 -0.53
N THR A 30 -8.91 -11.76 -0.74
CA THR A 30 -9.67 -10.53 -0.52
C THR A 30 -10.58 -10.16 -1.69
N GLN A 31 -10.31 -10.67 -2.91
CA GLN A 31 -11.12 -10.42 -4.12
C GLN A 31 -11.47 -8.93 -4.32
N LEU A 32 -10.56 -8.03 -3.92
CA LEU A 32 -10.79 -6.59 -3.97
C LEU A 32 -10.85 -6.11 -5.42
N HIS A 33 -11.69 -5.10 -5.66
CA HIS A 33 -11.82 -4.49 -6.97
C HIS A 33 -10.48 -3.88 -7.44
N PRO A 34 -10.13 -3.92 -8.74
CA PRO A 34 -8.89 -3.34 -9.25
C PRO A 34 -8.66 -1.88 -8.85
N SER A 35 -9.73 -1.09 -8.71
CA SER A 35 -9.63 0.30 -8.22
C SER A 35 -9.02 0.40 -6.82
N VAL A 36 -9.35 -0.53 -5.92
CA VAL A 36 -8.79 -0.58 -4.55
C VAL A 36 -7.30 -0.91 -4.60
N ILE A 37 -6.93 -1.86 -5.46
CA ILE A 37 -5.53 -2.25 -5.67
C ILE A 37 -4.74 -1.05 -6.20
N LEU A 38 -5.23 -0.39 -7.25
CA LEU A 38 -4.59 0.78 -7.84
C LEU A 38 -4.47 1.93 -6.84
N LEU A 39 -5.53 2.21 -6.09
CA LEU A 39 -5.50 3.25 -5.06
C LEU A 39 -4.50 2.94 -3.94
N SER A 40 -4.37 1.67 -3.55
CA SER A 40 -3.35 1.26 -2.57
C SER A 40 -1.92 1.52 -3.07
N LEU A 41 -1.65 1.23 -4.36
CA LEU A 41 -0.35 1.49 -4.98
C LEU A 41 -0.09 3.00 -5.08
N TYR A 42 -1.13 3.79 -5.37
CA TYR A 42 -1.03 5.25 -5.36
C TYR A 42 -0.70 5.79 -3.96
N TYR A 43 -1.26 5.23 -2.89
CA TYR A 43 -0.91 5.61 -1.52
C TYR A 43 0.55 5.30 -1.19
N VAL A 44 1.08 4.15 -1.62
CA VAL A 44 2.51 3.84 -1.46
C VAL A 44 3.38 4.82 -2.25
N TYR A 45 3.01 5.13 -3.49
CA TYR A 45 3.71 6.14 -4.30
C TYR A 45 3.74 7.52 -3.61
N ARG A 46 2.58 7.98 -3.14
CA ARG A 46 2.44 9.23 -2.37
C ARG A 46 3.31 9.23 -1.11
N LEU A 47 3.33 8.13 -0.37
CA LEU A 47 4.12 7.99 0.86
C LEU A 47 5.60 8.22 0.57
N VAL A 48 6.13 7.52 -0.43
CA VAL A 48 7.55 7.64 -0.84
C VAL A 48 7.86 9.03 -1.38
N PHE A 49 6.97 9.62 -2.17
CA PHE A 49 7.16 10.94 -2.74
C PHE A 49 7.19 12.05 -1.69
N LEU A 50 6.29 11.98 -0.69
CA LEU A 50 6.19 12.99 0.37
C LEU A 50 7.26 12.84 1.45
N ASN A 51 7.82 11.65 1.60
CA ASN A 51 8.75 11.32 2.68
C ASN A 51 10.02 10.71 2.08
N ALA A 52 10.78 11.54 1.36
CA ALA A 52 11.97 11.12 0.61
C ALA A 52 13.08 10.50 1.49
N ASP A 53 13.01 10.67 2.81
CA ASP A 53 13.93 10.09 3.78
C ASP A 53 13.50 8.70 4.30
N ILE A 54 12.31 8.20 3.94
CA ILE A 54 11.88 6.86 4.33
C ILE A 54 12.79 5.83 3.66
N ARG A 55 13.52 5.07 4.49
CA ARG A 55 14.25 3.89 4.08
C ARG A 55 13.50 2.65 4.55
N GLY A 56 12.95 1.90 3.62
CA GLY A 56 12.33 0.61 3.93
C GLY A 56 13.35 -0.39 4.44
N ALA A 57 12.99 -1.16 5.47
CA ALA A 57 13.71 -2.38 5.83
C ALA A 57 13.25 -3.54 4.92
N VAL A 58 14.10 -4.55 4.72
CA VAL A 58 13.69 -5.76 3.99
C VAL A 58 12.47 -6.39 4.67
N GLY A 59 11.41 -6.65 3.91
CA GLY A 59 10.15 -7.19 4.41
C GLY A 59 9.13 -6.13 4.88
N SER A 60 9.52 -4.85 4.94
CA SER A 60 8.61 -3.75 5.28
C SER A 60 7.58 -3.48 4.18
N GLU A 61 7.90 -3.82 2.93
CA GLU A 61 7.05 -3.63 1.75
C GLU A 61 5.70 -4.36 1.88
N MET A 62 5.69 -5.57 2.45
CA MET A 62 4.45 -6.32 2.68
C MET A 62 3.53 -5.57 3.66
N ARG A 63 4.10 -5.00 4.73
CA ARG A 63 3.35 -4.29 5.75
C ARG A 63 2.84 -2.95 5.24
N VAL A 64 3.70 -2.20 4.56
CA VAL A 64 3.35 -0.91 3.95
C VAL A 64 2.22 -1.10 2.92
N TRP A 65 2.35 -2.07 2.02
CA TRP A 65 1.29 -2.32 1.05
C TRP A 65 0.00 -2.85 1.70
N THR A 66 0.08 -3.69 2.74
CA THR A 66 -1.10 -4.14 3.50
C THR A 66 -1.88 -2.97 4.09
N VAL A 67 -1.18 -2.02 4.71
CA VAL A 67 -1.82 -0.83 5.32
C VAL A 67 -2.44 0.06 4.25
N ALA A 68 -1.72 0.27 3.14
CA ALA A 68 -2.25 1.02 2.01
C ALA A 68 -3.51 0.36 1.41
N LEU A 69 -3.52 -0.97 1.31
CA LEU A 69 -4.65 -1.75 0.79
C LEU A 69 -5.85 -1.72 1.74
N ALA A 70 -5.61 -1.80 3.05
CA ALA A 70 -6.64 -1.67 4.07
C ALA A 70 -7.27 -0.27 4.06
N LEU A 71 -6.47 0.80 3.94
CA LEU A 71 -6.96 2.17 3.82
C LEU A 71 -7.72 2.39 2.51
N ALA A 72 -7.23 1.88 1.38
CA ALA A 72 -7.92 2.00 0.08
C ALA A 72 -9.27 1.29 0.07
N ASN A 73 -9.35 0.10 0.67
CA ASN A 73 -10.61 -0.63 0.86
C ASN A 73 -11.57 0.23 1.71
N LYS A 74 -11.12 0.73 2.86
CA LYS A 74 -11.91 1.65 3.73
C LYS A 74 -12.36 2.93 3.05
N TYR A 75 -11.64 3.38 2.02
CA TYR A 75 -11.97 4.61 1.32
C TYR A 75 -13.00 4.40 0.21
N LEU A 76 -12.94 3.28 -0.53
CA LEU A 76 -13.79 3.04 -1.70
C LEU A 76 -15.01 2.19 -1.41
N ASP A 77 -14.95 1.30 -0.41
CA ASP A 77 -16.00 0.33 -0.13
C ASP A 77 -16.72 0.66 1.19
N ASP A 78 -18.05 0.61 1.20
CA ASP A 78 -18.85 0.78 2.43
C ASP A 78 -18.72 -0.43 3.37
N HIS A 79 -18.43 -1.61 2.81
CA HIS A 79 -18.30 -2.88 3.53
C HIS A 79 -16.86 -3.39 3.46
N THR A 80 -16.09 -3.07 4.49
CA THR A 80 -14.64 -3.30 4.48
C THR A 80 -14.24 -4.50 5.33
N TYR A 81 -13.10 -5.11 5.00
CA TYR A 81 -12.52 -6.15 5.84
C TYR A 81 -12.10 -5.57 7.18
N ARG A 82 -12.54 -6.23 8.26
CA ARG A 82 -12.16 -5.86 9.63
C ARG A 82 -10.68 -6.11 9.86
N ALA A 83 -10.09 -5.39 10.82
CA ALA A 83 -8.69 -5.58 11.22
C ALA A 83 -8.37 -7.04 11.64
N SER A 84 -9.36 -7.80 12.12
CA SER A 84 -9.22 -9.23 12.41
C SER A 84 -8.96 -10.08 11.17
N THR A 85 -9.58 -9.74 10.03
CA THR A 85 -9.34 -10.44 8.76
C THR A 85 -7.95 -10.13 8.24
N TRP A 86 -7.56 -8.85 8.24
CA TRP A 86 -6.20 -8.44 7.87
C TRP A 86 -5.13 -9.11 8.74
N ARG A 87 -5.36 -9.22 10.05
CA ARG A 87 -4.50 -9.99 10.96
C ARG A 87 -4.36 -11.44 10.55
N GLN A 88 -5.47 -12.10 10.21
CA GLN A 88 -5.45 -13.51 9.80
C GLN A 88 -4.66 -13.71 8.50
N LEU A 89 -4.76 -12.77 7.57
CA LEU A 89 -4.10 -12.87 6.26
C LEU A 89 -2.62 -12.48 6.28
N THR A 90 -2.25 -11.51 7.12
CA THR A 90 -0.91 -10.87 7.07
C THR A 90 -0.05 -11.20 8.29
N GLY A 91 -0.65 -11.72 9.36
CA GLY A 91 0.01 -11.93 10.65
C GLY A 91 0.17 -10.67 11.50
N LEU A 92 -0.17 -9.49 10.98
CA LEU A 92 -0.07 -8.23 11.73
C LEU A 92 -1.10 -8.19 12.86
N SER A 93 -0.67 -7.79 14.06
CA SER A 93 -1.63 -7.61 15.16
C SER A 93 -2.60 -6.45 14.84
N THR A 94 -3.80 -6.48 15.41
CA THR A 94 -4.78 -5.39 15.21
C THR A 94 -4.23 -4.04 15.69
N VAL A 95 -3.45 -4.04 16.78
CA VAL A 95 -2.81 -2.83 17.33
C VAL A 95 -1.75 -2.31 16.36
N GLU A 96 -0.89 -3.19 15.86
CA GLU A 96 0.14 -2.85 14.88
C GLU A 96 -0.47 -2.31 13.58
N LEU A 97 -1.49 -2.97 13.04
CA LEU A 97 -2.19 -2.50 11.84
C LEU A 97 -2.78 -1.10 12.04
N THR A 98 -3.45 -0.87 13.18
CA THR A 98 -4.08 0.42 13.49
C THR A 98 -3.02 1.53 13.66
N GLN A 99 -1.91 1.22 14.33
CA GLN A 99 -0.81 2.15 14.51
C GLN A 99 -0.20 2.54 13.16
N MET A 100 0.08 1.56 12.30
CA MET A 100 0.62 1.82 10.97
C MET A 100 -0.37 2.58 10.06
N GLU A 101 -1.68 2.32 10.17
CA GLU A 101 -2.72 3.09 9.47
C GLU A 101 -2.66 4.56 9.89
N PHE A 102 -2.56 4.84 11.18
CA PHE A 102 -2.45 6.21 11.68
C PHE A 102 -1.18 6.90 11.18
N GLU A 103 -0.03 6.23 11.24
CA GLU A 103 1.24 6.75 10.72
C GLU A 103 1.18 7.05 9.22
N MET A 104 0.59 6.15 8.43
CA MET A 104 0.40 6.37 6.99
C MET A 104 -0.53 7.56 6.73
N LEU A 105 -1.62 7.69 7.46
CA LEU A 105 -2.53 8.84 7.34
C LEU A 105 -1.83 10.16 7.65
N GLN A 106 -1.02 10.19 8.71
CA GLN A 106 -0.21 11.36 9.05
C GLN A 106 0.80 11.68 7.93
N ALA A 107 1.51 10.67 7.42
CA ALA A 107 2.47 10.83 6.34
C ALA A 107 1.84 11.26 5.00
N LEU A 108 0.57 10.92 4.78
CA LEU A 108 -0.23 11.37 3.64
C LEU A 108 -0.91 12.74 3.86
N GLY A 109 -0.72 13.36 5.03
CA GLY A 109 -1.37 14.62 5.40
C GLY A 109 -2.89 14.53 5.40
N TRP A 110 -3.45 13.37 5.79
CA TRP A 110 -4.89 13.08 5.80
C TRP A 110 -5.59 13.28 4.46
N THR A 111 -4.83 13.36 3.36
CA THR A 111 -5.34 13.66 2.02
C THR A 111 -5.37 12.38 1.19
N LEU A 112 -6.45 11.60 1.38
CA LEU A 112 -6.71 10.33 0.70
C LEU A 112 -7.44 10.49 -0.64
N HIS A 113 -8.11 11.63 -0.83
CA HIS A 113 -8.84 11.91 -2.05
C HIS A 113 -7.88 12.09 -3.23
N ILE A 114 -8.23 11.48 -4.36
CA ILE A 114 -7.51 11.62 -5.61
C ILE A 114 -8.46 12.12 -6.69
N THR A 115 -8.08 13.20 -7.35
CA THR A 115 -8.80 13.73 -8.51
C THR A 115 -8.55 12.84 -9.73
N PRO A 116 -9.50 12.71 -10.66
CA PRO A 116 -9.31 11.98 -11.91
C PRO A 116 -8.05 12.41 -12.69
N GLU A 117 -7.68 13.69 -12.65
CA GLU A 117 -6.51 14.25 -13.31
C GLU A 117 -5.22 13.73 -12.69
N SER A 118 -5.11 13.81 -11.36
CA SER A 118 -3.99 13.26 -10.60
C SER A 118 -3.84 11.75 -10.78
N PHE A 119 -4.96 11.01 -10.86
CA PHE A 119 -4.94 9.57 -11.12
C PHE A 119 -4.41 9.28 -12.53
N LYS A 120 -4.94 9.95 -13.56
CA LYS A 120 -4.48 9.81 -14.95
C LYS A 120 -3.02 10.21 -15.14
N SER A 121 -2.51 11.16 -14.36
CA SER A 121 -1.10 11.54 -14.41
C SER A 121 -0.17 10.47 -13.81
N TRP A 122 -0.70 9.58 -12.96
CA TRP A 122 0.07 8.54 -12.28
C TRP A 122 -0.02 7.18 -12.98
N SER A 123 -1.20 6.82 -13.52
CA SER A 123 -1.49 5.54 -14.19
C SER A 123 -1.12 5.54 -15.67
#